data_AF-A0A0F2QGP1-F1
#
_entry.id   AF-A0A0F2QGP1-F1
#
_cell.length_a   1.000
_cell.length_b   1.000
_cell.length_c   1.000
_cell.angle_alpha   90.00
_cell.angle_beta   90.00
_cell.angle_gamma   90.00
#
_symmetry.space_group_name_H-M   'P 1'
#
loop_
_entity.id
_entity.type
_entity.pdbx_description
1 polymer ?
#
loop_
_entity_poly.entity_id
_entity_poly.type
_entity_poly.pdbx_seq_one_letter_code
_entity_poly.pdbx_strand_id
1 'polypeptide(L)'
;MGLGNLKLSAGLLAGLILSACASAPVEEAASPLAMCQVMSADDAGLAERLSPSGATLDDFCACFVTVQAGLDDTQRTETFALMSKITALRDGTDQTTEDIAELMEDDRDGAQYGFPEERFKYAAQPIEDSMTKARRDRTSCVAP
;
A
#
# COMPACT_ATOMS: atom_id res chain seq x y z
N MET A 1 -3.83 48.10 52.41
CA MET A 1 -2.68 47.60 51.63
C MET A 1 -1.96 46.60 52.54
N GLY A 2 -2.11 45.28 52.49
CA GLY A 2 -2.58 44.37 51.44
C GLY A 2 -1.42 43.44 51.06
N LEU A 3 -1.14 42.41 51.87
CA LEU A 3 -0.40 41.18 51.50
C LEU A 3 -0.45 40.20 52.68
N GLY A 4 -1.45 39.32 52.65
CA GLY A 4 -1.61 38.22 53.60
C GLY A 4 -0.67 37.06 53.28
N ASN A 5 -0.18 36.43 54.33
CA ASN A 5 0.85 35.40 54.32
C ASN A 5 0.44 34.09 53.64
N LEU A 6 1.44 33.54 52.94
CA LEU A 6 1.62 32.21 52.38
C LEU A 6 0.98 31.06 53.18
N LYS A 7 0.20 30.23 52.48
CA LYS A 7 0.09 28.79 52.77
C LYS A 7 0.59 28.02 51.56
N LEU A 8 1.90 27.74 51.56
CA LEU A 8 2.52 26.71 50.73
C LEU A 8 2.14 25.36 51.33
N SER A 9 1.06 24.75 50.83
CA SER A 9 0.80 23.33 51.06
C SER A 9 1.84 22.53 50.28
N ALA A 10 2.71 21.87 51.04
CA ALA A 10 3.64 20.86 50.57
C ALA A 10 2.91 19.75 49.81
N GLY A 11 3.42 19.39 48.64
CA GLY A 11 3.00 18.20 47.90
C GLY A 11 2.58 18.49 46.48
N LEU A 12 3.55 18.68 45.58
CA LEU A 12 3.49 18.31 44.15
C LEU A 12 4.82 18.69 43.47
N LEU A 13 5.92 18.18 44.01
CA LEU A 13 7.21 18.09 43.32
C LEU A 13 7.51 16.60 43.11
N ALA A 14 6.82 16.00 42.15
CA ALA A 14 7.20 14.73 41.54
C ALA A 14 6.47 14.65 40.19
N GLY A 15 7.22 14.72 39.09
CA GLY A 15 6.65 14.62 37.76
C GLY A 15 7.33 15.43 36.66
N LEU A 16 8.61 15.75 36.79
CA LEU A 16 9.45 16.03 35.61
C LEU A 16 9.68 14.69 34.88
N ILE A 17 8.73 14.29 34.04
CA ILE A 17 9.01 13.33 32.98
C ILE A 17 9.11 14.10 31.68
N LEU A 18 10.35 14.19 31.21
CA LEU A 18 10.68 14.44 29.82
C LEU A 18 9.98 13.37 28.95
N SER A 19 8.94 13.76 28.21
CA SER A 19 8.66 13.12 26.92
C SER A 19 8.97 14.14 25.84
N ALA A 20 10.27 14.22 25.56
CA ALA A 20 10.78 14.85 24.36
C ALA A 20 10.04 14.29 23.14
N CYS A 21 9.76 15.21 22.22
CA CYS A 21 9.27 14.96 20.87
C CYS A 21 10.00 13.77 20.22
N ALA A 22 9.24 12.78 19.81
CA ALA A 22 9.55 11.97 18.65
C ALA A 22 8.22 11.51 18.06
N SER A 23 7.47 12.49 17.56
CA SER A 23 6.43 12.28 16.57
C SER A 23 7.11 11.76 15.30
N ALA A 24 7.53 10.50 15.31
CA ALA A 24 7.64 9.76 14.07
C ALA A 24 6.20 9.69 13.54
N PRO A 25 5.93 10.10 12.30
CA PRO A 25 4.66 9.75 11.69
C PRO A 25 4.60 8.22 11.77
N VAL A 26 3.60 7.69 12.47
CA VAL A 26 3.20 6.31 12.24
C VAL A 26 2.86 6.30 10.77
N GLU A 27 3.72 5.70 9.95
CA GLU A 27 3.40 5.35 8.58
C GLU A 27 2.09 4.59 8.66
N GLU A 28 1.00 5.26 8.28
CA GLU A 28 -0.33 4.69 8.33
C GLU A 28 -0.23 3.45 7.44
N ALA A 29 -0.43 2.27 8.03
CA ALA A 29 -0.34 1.02 7.28
C ALA A 29 -1.28 1.16 6.09
N ALA A 30 -0.69 1.27 4.89
CA ALA A 30 -1.45 1.62 3.70
C ALA A 30 -2.59 0.61 3.55
N SER A 31 -3.83 1.10 3.58
CA SER A 31 -4.96 0.21 3.35
C SER A 31 -4.82 -0.43 1.96
N PRO A 32 -5.28 -1.69 1.76
CA PRO A 32 -5.21 -2.31 0.44
C PRO A 32 -5.80 -1.44 -0.67
N LEU A 33 -6.87 -0.70 -0.37
CA LEU A 33 -7.49 0.23 -1.30
C LEU A 33 -6.54 1.39 -1.65
N ALA A 34 -5.96 2.06 -0.65
CA ALA A 34 -5.06 3.19 -0.88
C ALA A 34 -3.82 2.76 -1.69
N MET A 35 -3.23 1.60 -1.37
CA MET A 35 -2.10 1.06 -2.13
C MET A 35 -2.48 0.78 -3.60
N CYS A 36 -3.66 0.19 -3.83
CA CYS A 36 -4.14 -0.04 -5.19
C CYS A 36 -4.39 1.26 -5.96
N GLN A 37 -5.00 2.25 -5.32
CA GLN A 37 -5.27 3.55 -5.94
C GLN A 37 -3.98 4.27 -6.33
N VAL A 38 -2.96 4.23 -5.47
CA VAL A 38 -1.64 4.80 -5.80
C VAL A 38 -0.99 4.07 -6.97
N MET A 39 -0.98 2.73 -6.96
CA MET A 39 -0.39 1.96 -8.05
C MET A 39 -1.17 2.13 -9.36
N SER A 40 -2.49 2.24 -9.33
CA SER A 40 -3.31 2.39 -10.54
C SER A 40 -3.41 3.82 -11.06
N ALA A 41 -3.00 4.81 -10.26
CA ALA A 41 -3.04 6.22 -10.65
C ALA A 41 -2.26 6.45 -11.94
N ASP A 42 -2.92 7.10 -12.90
CA ASP A 42 -2.39 7.45 -14.21
C ASP A 42 -1.81 6.27 -15.02
N ASP A 43 -2.20 5.03 -14.68
CA ASP A 43 -1.76 3.83 -15.39
C ASP A 43 -2.70 3.50 -16.57
N ALA A 44 -2.39 4.07 -17.73
CA ALA A 44 -3.13 3.82 -18.96
C ALA A 44 -3.10 2.33 -19.37
N GLY A 45 -2.00 1.61 -19.12
CA GLY A 45 -1.85 0.19 -19.46
C GLY A 45 -2.82 -0.70 -18.68
N LEU A 46 -2.95 -0.49 -17.37
CA LEU A 46 -3.93 -1.18 -16.54
C LEU A 46 -5.37 -0.90 -17.01
N ALA A 47 -5.69 0.36 -17.32
CA ALA A 47 -7.02 0.73 -17.79
C ALA A 47 -7.35 0.08 -19.15
N GLU A 48 -6.41 0.07 -20.09
CA GLU A 48 -6.55 -0.57 -21.41
C GLU A 48 -6.75 -2.08 -21.29
N ARG A 49 -6.08 -2.75 -20.35
CA ARG A 49 -6.24 -4.20 -20.12
C ARG A 49 -7.60 -4.58 -19.54
N LEU A 50 -8.25 -3.67 -18.80
CA LEU A 50 -9.57 -3.88 -18.20
C LEU A 50 -10.71 -3.56 -19.18
N SER A 51 -10.51 -2.54 -20.02
CA SER A 51 -11.51 -2.02 -20.97
C SER A 51 -12.23 -3.09 -21.83
N PRO A 52 -11.57 -4.10 -22.42
CA PRO A 52 -12.23 -5.15 -23.20
C PRO A 52 -13.29 -5.96 -22.44
N SER A 53 -13.21 -5.99 -21.11
CA SER A 53 -14.19 -6.66 -20.25
C SER A 53 -15.26 -5.72 -19.68
N GLY A 54 -15.16 -4.42 -19.99
CA GLY A 54 -15.98 -3.37 -19.38
C GLY A 54 -15.71 -3.17 -17.89
N ALA A 55 -14.56 -3.64 -17.38
CA ALA A 55 -14.11 -3.38 -16.03
C ALA A 55 -13.32 -2.05 -15.97
N THR A 56 -13.35 -1.42 -14.81
CA THR A 56 -12.68 -0.15 -14.50
C THR A 56 -11.54 -0.36 -13.51
N LEU A 57 -10.67 0.65 -13.32
CA LEU A 57 -9.66 0.63 -12.27
C LEU A 57 -10.30 0.54 -10.87
N ASP A 58 -11.48 1.13 -10.68
CA ASP A 58 -12.24 1.01 -9.43
C ASP A 58 -12.70 -0.45 -9.18
N ASP A 59 -13.17 -1.14 -10.22
CA ASP A 59 -13.51 -2.57 -10.13
C ASP A 59 -12.28 -3.40 -9.76
N PHE A 60 -11.14 -3.10 -10.36
CA PHE A 60 -9.86 -3.75 -10.03
C PHE A 60 -9.49 -3.51 -8.57
N CYS A 61 -9.54 -2.28 -8.07
CA CYS A 61 -9.20 -1.98 -6.68
C CYS A 61 -10.20 -2.55 -5.67
N ALA A 62 -11.49 -2.61 -6.00
CA ALA A 62 -12.49 -3.31 -5.19
C ALA A 62 -12.16 -4.82 -5.09
N CYS A 63 -11.80 -5.44 -6.22
CA CYS A 63 -11.38 -6.84 -6.24
C CYS A 63 -10.07 -7.06 -5.49
N PHE A 64 -9.12 -6.13 -5.59
CA PHE A 64 -7.87 -6.18 -4.84
C PHE A 64 -8.09 -6.19 -3.34
N VAL A 65 -8.94 -5.31 -2.82
CA VAL A 65 -9.32 -5.31 -1.39
C VAL A 65 -9.92 -6.66 -0.98
N THR A 66 -10.81 -7.20 -1.82
CA THR A 66 -11.46 -8.49 -1.56
C THR A 66 -10.47 -9.65 -1.52
N VAL A 67 -9.53 -9.71 -2.48
CA VAL A 67 -8.47 -10.73 -2.51
C VAL A 67 -7.56 -10.61 -1.29
N GLN A 68 -7.12 -9.39 -0.97
CA GLN A 68 -6.21 -9.11 0.16
C GLN A 68 -6.78 -9.51 1.53
N ALA A 69 -8.10 -9.45 1.69
CA ALA A 69 -8.79 -9.88 2.91
C ALA A 69 -8.69 -11.40 3.14
N GLY A 70 -8.47 -12.20 2.09
CA GLY A 70 -8.31 -13.65 2.17
C GLY A 70 -6.87 -14.14 2.31
N LEU A 71 -5.88 -13.25 2.19
CA LEU A 71 -4.46 -13.62 2.25
C LEU A 71 -3.94 -13.70 3.69
N ASP A 72 -2.89 -14.50 3.87
CA ASP A 72 -2.06 -14.40 5.08
C ASP A 72 -1.20 -13.13 5.08
N ASP A 73 -0.68 -12.79 6.26
CA ASP A 73 0.08 -11.55 6.45
C ASP A 73 1.40 -11.53 5.67
N THR A 74 2.01 -12.69 5.42
CA THR A 74 3.26 -12.79 4.64
C THR A 74 2.97 -12.41 3.19
N GLN A 75 1.97 -13.03 2.56
CA GLN A 75 1.63 -12.74 1.18
C GLN A 75 1.14 -11.32 0.98
N ARG A 76 0.34 -10.79 1.93
CA ARG A 76 -0.09 -9.38 1.92
C ARG A 76 1.10 -8.43 1.96
N THR A 77 2.05 -8.68 2.86
CA THR A 77 3.27 -7.86 3.00
C THR A 77 4.12 -7.90 1.74
N GLU A 78 4.33 -9.08 1.16
CA GLU A 78 5.10 -9.23 -0.07
C GLU A 78 4.42 -8.54 -1.26
N THR A 79 3.09 -8.64 -1.37
CA THR A 79 2.33 -7.94 -2.40
C THR A 79 2.49 -6.42 -2.26
N PHE A 80 2.37 -5.88 -1.06
CA PHE A 80 2.52 -4.44 -0.82
C PHE A 80 3.95 -3.96 -1.07
N ALA A 81 4.95 -4.77 -0.72
CA ALA A 81 6.34 -4.47 -1.03
C ALA A 81 6.56 -4.38 -2.55
N LEU A 82 6.00 -5.31 -3.32
CA LEU A 82 6.07 -5.29 -4.77
C LEU A 82 5.37 -4.06 -5.36
N MET A 83 4.13 -3.76 -4.96
CA MET A 83 3.38 -2.60 -5.45
C MET A 83 4.09 -1.28 -5.11
N SER A 84 4.67 -1.18 -3.92
CA SER A 84 5.45 -0.01 -3.51
C SER A 84 6.70 0.14 -4.38
N LYS A 85 7.39 -0.96 -4.69
CA LYS A 85 8.55 -0.96 -5.58
C LYS A 85 8.18 -0.54 -7.00
N ILE A 86 7.12 -1.11 -7.56
CA ILE A 86 6.63 -0.76 -8.90
C ILE A 86 6.28 0.72 -8.96
N THR A 87 5.50 1.21 -7.99
CA THR A 87 5.12 2.64 -7.90
C THR A 87 6.36 3.54 -7.85
N ALA A 88 7.35 3.18 -7.02
CA ALA A 88 8.57 3.96 -6.89
C ALA A 88 9.45 3.96 -8.15
N LEU A 89 9.46 2.87 -8.92
CA LEU A 89 10.18 2.79 -10.19
C LEU A 89 9.46 3.53 -11.31
N ARG A 90 8.13 3.57 -11.26
CA ARG A 90 7.31 4.32 -12.22
C ARG A 90 7.35 5.83 -12.00
N ASP A 91 7.53 6.27 -10.75
CA ASP A 91 7.50 7.69 -10.39
C ASP A 91 8.46 8.54 -11.24
N GLY A 92 7.93 9.60 -11.85
CA GLY A 92 8.68 10.48 -12.76
C GLY A 92 9.01 9.88 -14.14
N THR A 93 8.39 8.76 -14.52
CA THR A 93 8.54 8.13 -15.85
C THR A 93 7.19 8.07 -16.59
N ASP A 94 7.24 7.84 -17.91
CA ASP A 94 6.04 7.56 -18.74
C ASP A 94 5.74 6.05 -18.83
N GLN A 95 6.34 5.23 -17.97
CA GLN A 95 6.17 3.76 -17.99
C GLN A 95 4.87 3.34 -17.30
N THR A 96 4.30 2.23 -17.73
CA THR A 96 3.14 1.59 -17.08
C THR A 96 3.59 0.62 -16.00
N THR A 97 2.65 0.14 -15.17
CA THR A 97 2.89 -0.97 -14.22
C THR A 97 3.42 -2.21 -14.93
N GLU A 98 2.93 -2.50 -16.14
CA GLU A 98 3.38 -3.65 -16.93
C GLU A 98 4.83 -3.48 -17.38
N ASP A 99 5.21 -2.32 -17.90
CA ASP A 99 6.59 -2.07 -18.33
C ASP A 99 7.58 -2.25 -17.15
N ILE A 100 7.23 -1.76 -15.97
CA ILE A 100 8.05 -1.95 -14.77
C ILE A 100 8.06 -3.40 -14.31
N ALA A 101 6.92 -4.09 -14.37
CA ALA A 101 6.82 -5.50 -14.02
C ALA A 101 7.70 -6.38 -14.92
N GLU A 102 7.70 -6.13 -16.24
CA GLU A 102 8.56 -6.81 -17.21
C GLU A 102 10.04 -6.57 -16.92
N LEU A 103 10.43 -5.31 -16.66
CA LEU A 103 11.81 -4.98 -16.27
C LEU A 103 12.25 -5.71 -14.99
N MET A 104 11.37 -5.85 -14.02
CA MET A 104 11.65 -6.58 -12.79
C MET A 104 11.71 -8.10 -12.99
N GLU A 105 10.88 -8.65 -13.89
CA GLU A 105 10.90 -10.08 -14.23
C GLU A 105 12.19 -10.47 -14.97
N ASP A 106 12.74 -9.58 -15.78
CA ASP A 106 14.04 -9.76 -16.45
C ASP A 106 15.23 -9.83 -15.47
N ASP A 107 15.14 -9.18 -14.31
CA ASP A 107 16.11 -9.24 -13.19
C ASP A 107 15.92 -10.52 -12.35
N ARG A 108 16.09 -11.68 -12.98
CA ARG A 108 15.71 -12.99 -12.42
C ARG A 108 16.27 -13.30 -11.03
N ASP A 109 17.51 -12.88 -10.75
CA ASP A 109 18.15 -13.09 -9.45
C ASP A 109 17.82 -11.99 -8.43
N GLY A 110 17.12 -10.93 -8.86
CA GLY A 110 16.70 -9.80 -8.06
C GLY A 110 17.85 -8.85 -7.69
N ALA A 111 19.01 -8.94 -8.36
CA ALA A 111 20.19 -8.16 -8.01
C ALA A 111 19.97 -6.65 -8.15
N GLN A 112 19.13 -6.23 -9.11
CA GLN A 112 18.85 -4.83 -9.37
C GLN A 112 17.68 -4.30 -8.55
N TYR A 113 16.59 -5.05 -8.45
CA TYR A 113 15.34 -4.56 -7.88
C TYR A 113 14.97 -5.15 -6.53
N GLY A 114 15.67 -6.20 -6.07
CA GLY A 114 15.46 -6.86 -4.79
C GLY A 114 14.29 -7.85 -4.77
N PHE A 115 13.80 -8.24 -5.96
CA PHE A 115 12.74 -9.22 -6.15
C PHE A 115 13.22 -10.36 -7.05
N PRO A 116 13.84 -11.42 -6.48
CA PRO A 116 14.13 -12.63 -7.24
C PRO A 116 12.84 -13.21 -7.84
N GLU A 117 12.96 -13.91 -8.98
CA GLU A 117 11.84 -14.40 -9.80
C GLU A 117 10.71 -15.06 -8.97
N GLU A 118 11.06 -15.98 -8.06
CA GLU A 118 10.09 -16.68 -7.21
C GLU A 118 9.34 -15.73 -6.26
N ARG A 119 10.06 -14.76 -5.68
CA ARG A 119 9.46 -13.75 -4.80
C ARG A 119 8.57 -12.81 -5.59
N PHE A 120 8.99 -12.40 -6.78
CA PHE A 120 8.21 -11.57 -7.68
C PHE A 120 6.88 -12.24 -8.02
N LYS A 121 6.91 -13.49 -8.50
CA LYS A 121 5.71 -14.27 -8.84
C LYS A 121 4.78 -14.45 -7.64
N TYR A 122 5.34 -14.80 -6.48
CA TYR A 122 4.56 -14.96 -5.25
C TYR A 122 3.84 -13.66 -4.84
N ALA A 123 4.54 -12.52 -4.95
CA ALA A 123 4.01 -11.20 -4.61
C ALA A 123 3.04 -10.65 -5.68
N ALA A 124 3.22 -11.00 -6.95
CA ALA A 124 2.38 -10.55 -8.07
C ALA A 124 1.04 -11.31 -8.15
N GLN A 125 1.00 -12.57 -7.71
CA GLN A 125 -0.19 -13.42 -7.84
C GLN A 125 -1.49 -12.75 -7.35
N PRO A 126 -1.54 -12.06 -6.19
CA PRO A 126 -2.78 -11.42 -5.75
C PRO A 126 -3.22 -10.25 -6.64
N ILE A 127 -2.27 -9.56 -7.30
CA ILE A 127 -2.56 -8.49 -8.27
C ILE A 127 -3.20 -9.13 -9.52
N GLU A 128 -2.63 -10.22 -10.02
CA GLU A 128 -3.16 -10.97 -11.17
C GLU A 128 -4.54 -11.58 -10.90
N ASP A 129 -4.74 -12.14 -9.70
CA ASP A 129 -6.02 -12.69 -9.26
C ASP A 129 -7.09 -11.59 -9.22
N SER A 130 -6.72 -10.40 -8.75
CA SER A 130 -7.61 -9.24 -8.69
C SER A 130 -7.99 -8.73 -10.08
N MET A 131 -7.03 -8.65 -11.00
CA MET A 131 -7.28 -8.33 -12.41
C MET A 131 -8.20 -9.37 -13.05
N THR A 132 -7.93 -10.65 -12.82
CA THR A 132 -8.74 -11.75 -13.34
C THR A 132 -10.17 -11.69 -12.80
N LYS A 133 -10.33 -11.44 -11.50
CA LYS A 133 -11.63 -11.34 -10.84
C LYS A 133 -12.41 -10.13 -11.34
N ALA A 134 -11.79 -8.96 -11.47
CA ALA A 134 -12.44 -7.76 -12.01
C ALA A 134 -12.96 -7.99 -13.45
N ARG A 135 -12.16 -8.65 -14.29
CA ARG A 135 -12.54 -8.92 -15.69
C ARG A 135 -13.68 -9.94 -15.82
N ARG A 136 -13.80 -10.89 -14.89
CA ARG A 136 -14.75 -12.02 -14.98
C ARG A 136 -16.02 -11.82 -14.17
N ASP A 137 -15.90 -11.21 -12.99
CA ASP A 137 -16.99 -11.08 -12.01
C ASP A 137 -16.76 -9.87 -11.07
N ARG A 138 -16.63 -8.67 -11.67
CA ARG A 138 -16.44 -7.40 -10.93
C ARG A 138 -17.48 -7.18 -9.83
N THR A 139 -18.74 -7.58 -10.06
CA THR A 139 -19.83 -7.41 -9.10
C THR A 139 -19.62 -8.17 -7.81
N SER A 140 -18.83 -9.26 -7.81
CA SER A 140 -18.50 -10.01 -6.59
C SER A 140 -17.58 -9.27 -5.62
N CYS A 141 -16.97 -8.17 -6.05
CA CYS A 141 -15.99 -7.41 -5.28
C CYS A 141 -16.54 -6.10 -4.72
N VAL A 142 -17.68 -5.64 -5.24
CA VAL A 142 -18.31 -4.40 -4.80
C VAL A 142 -19.20 -4.73 -3.61
N ALA A 143 -19.00 -4.03 -2.49
CA ALA A 143 -19.91 -4.16 -1.36
C ALA A 143 -21.33 -3.73 -1.79
N PRO A 144 -22.39 -4.48 -1.42
CA PRO A 144 -23.76 -4.19 -1.83
C PRO A 144 -24.29 -2.87 -1.28
#